data_AF-A0A957LC92-F1
#
_entry.id   AF-A0A957LC92-F1
#
_cell.length_a   1.000
_cell.length_b   1.000
_cell.length_c   1.000
_cell.angle_alpha   90.00
_cell.angle_beta   90.00
_cell.angle_gamma   90.00
#
_symmetry.space_group_name_H-M   'P 1'
#
loop_
_entity.id
_entity.type
_entity.pdbx_description
1 polymer ?
#
loop_
_entity_poly.entity_id
_entity_poly.type
_entity_poly.pdbx_seq_one_letter_code
_entity_poly.pdbx_strand_id
1 'polypeptide(L)'
;MRRKQTDSNQLTAIPAPSPEETAAPFEPSAVQLARAAALKQYNWFSIYIPLIIVAALILSAAVWMLWGTVINPNLENQRVILVSALADLVIIGVTLPMIVACLILPIAAVALANYDRKRERTRIESLQRLLWRVDSVFEKIRQKVEETTPKISKPIIQLNSRLAFIRRFFLRLKQIIIG
;
A
#
# COMPACT_ATOMS: atom_id res chain seq x y z
N MET A 1 5.57 -39.47 -46.14
CA MET A 1 6.70 -38.49 -46.06
C MET A 1 6.15 -37.16 -46.57
N ARG A 2 6.29 -35.99 -45.94
CA ARG A 2 7.38 -35.43 -45.15
C ARG A 2 6.78 -34.30 -44.29
N ARG A 3 6.91 -34.39 -42.95
CA ARG A 3 6.59 -33.30 -42.03
C ARG A 3 7.54 -32.13 -42.36
N LYS A 4 7.02 -30.94 -42.64
CA LYS A 4 7.83 -29.72 -42.56
C LYS A 4 7.82 -29.27 -41.10
N GLN A 5 8.90 -29.63 -40.45
CA GLN A 5 9.42 -29.06 -39.23
C GLN A 5 9.84 -27.63 -39.56
N THR A 6 9.27 -26.64 -38.87
CA THR A 6 9.74 -25.26 -38.95
C THR A 6 9.78 -24.75 -37.52
N ASP A 7 10.96 -24.97 -36.95
CA ASP A 7 11.70 -24.10 -36.04
C ASP A 7 10.88 -23.34 -35.00
N SER A 8 10.84 -23.98 -33.82
CA SER A 8 11.01 -23.37 -32.52
C SER A 8 11.90 -22.12 -32.50
N ASN A 9 11.50 -21.16 -31.65
CA ASN A 9 12.30 -20.06 -31.11
C ASN A 9 12.44 -18.80 -32.00
N GLN A 10 11.33 -18.06 -32.14
CA GLN A 10 11.43 -16.61 -32.01
C GLN A 10 10.80 -16.20 -30.69
N LEU A 11 11.60 -16.27 -29.62
CA LEU A 11 11.42 -15.34 -28.50
C LEU A 11 11.57 -13.95 -29.11
N THR A 12 10.48 -13.24 -29.34
CA THR A 12 10.49 -11.79 -29.49
C THR A 12 11.11 -11.22 -28.23
N ALA A 13 12.42 -10.98 -28.27
CA ALA A 13 13.08 -10.13 -27.31
C ALA A 13 12.34 -8.80 -27.34
N ILE A 14 11.62 -8.49 -26.25
CA ILE A 14 11.11 -7.14 -26.03
C ILE A 14 12.36 -6.26 -26.08
N PRO A 15 12.49 -5.35 -27.07
CA PRO A 15 13.64 -4.47 -27.11
C PRO A 15 13.66 -3.70 -25.79
N ALA A 16 14.79 -3.76 -25.08
CA ALA A 16 15.01 -2.95 -23.89
C ALA A 16 14.74 -1.48 -24.27
N PRO A 17 14.01 -0.71 -23.44
CA PRO A 17 13.75 0.69 -23.75
C PRO A 17 15.09 1.41 -23.91
N SER A 18 15.31 1.98 -25.10
CA SER A 18 16.47 2.80 -25.40
C SER A 18 16.51 3.97 -24.41
N PRO A 19 17.65 4.27 -23.76
CA PRO A 19 17.78 5.40 -22.84
C PRO A 19 17.73 6.78 -23.54
N GLU A 20 17.50 6.84 -24.85
CA GLU A 20 17.58 8.06 -25.66
C GLU A 20 16.26 8.46 -26.34
N GLU A 21 15.11 7.95 -25.91
CA GLU A 21 13.83 8.58 -26.25
C GLU A 21 13.69 9.84 -25.37
N THR A 22 14.36 10.90 -25.82
CA THR A 22 14.17 12.26 -25.33
C THR A 22 12.68 12.56 -25.38
N ALA A 23 12.03 12.45 -24.22
CA ALA A 23 10.61 12.68 -24.07
C ALA A 23 10.29 14.05 -24.69
N ALA A 24 9.57 14.03 -25.82
CA ALA A 24 9.07 15.25 -26.42
C ALA A 24 8.38 16.08 -25.32
N PRO A 25 8.62 17.41 -25.27
CA PRO A 25 8.03 18.25 -24.23
C PRO A 25 6.53 18.00 -24.18
N PHE A 26 6.05 17.61 -22.99
CA PHE A 26 4.64 17.31 -22.78
C PHE A 26 3.81 18.55 -23.06
N GLU A 27 3.17 18.60 -24.24
CA GLU A 27 2.21 19.65 -24.57
C GLU A 27 0.87 19.31 -23.91
N PRO A 28 0.41 20.10 -22.92
CA PRO A 28 -0.84 19.82 -22.23
C PRO A 28 -2.01 19.94 -23.20
N SER A 29 -2.98 19.02 -23.09
CA SER A 29 -4.18 19.10 -23.91
C SER A 29 -5.00 20.35 -23.56
N ALA A 30 -5.76 20.88 -24.51
CA ALA A 30 -6.59 22.08 -24.30
C ALA A 30 -7.54 21.95 -23.08
N VAL A 31 -8.00 20.72 -22.80
CA VAL A 31 -8.85 20.41 -21.64
C VAL A 31 -8.06 20.48 -20.32
N GLN A 32 -6.81 20.02 -20.31
CA GLN A 32 -5.93 20.11 -19.14
C GLN A 32 -5.57 21.56 -18.83
N LEU A 33 -5.34 22.38 -19.87
CA LEU A 33 -5.03 23.80 -19.72
C LEU A 33 -6.24 24.57 -19.17
N ALA A 34 -7.45 24.32 -19.68
CA ALA A 34 -8.68 24.92 -19.16
C ALA A 34 -8.93 24.55 -17.69
N ARG A 35 -8.70 23.28 -17.31
CA ARG A 35 -8.82 22.84 -15.91
C ARG A 35 -7.77 23.50 -15.00
N ALA A 36 -6.53 23.65 -15.47
CA ALA A 36 -5.47 24.32 -14.71
C ALA A 36 -5.79 25.81 -14.49
N ALA A 37 -6.33 26.51 -15.51
CA ALA A 37 -6.73 27.90 -15.40
C ALA A 37 -7.87 28.10 -14.39
N ALA A 38 -8.87 27.22 -14.40
CA ALA A 38 -9.98 27.24 -13.44
C ALA A 38 -9.50 27.01 -11.99
N LEU A 39 -8.61 26.05 -11.77
CA LEU A 39 -8.01 25.80 -10.46
C LEU A 39 -7.18 26.98 -9.98
N LYS A 40 -6.42 27.64 -10.88
CA LYS A 40 -5.64 28.82 -10.53
C LYS A 40 -6.52 29.98 -10.08
N GLN A 41 -7.61 30.26 -10.79
CA GLN A 41 -8.58 31.29 -10.39
C GLN A 41 -9.20 30.96 -9.04
N TYR A 42 -9.66 29.73 -8.84
CA TYR A 42 -10.24 29.30 -7.56
C TYR A 42 -9.25 29.47 -6.39
N ASN A 43 -8.02 28.99 -6.55
CA ASN A 43 -6.98 29.14 -5.53
C ASN A 43 -6.65 30.62 -5.28
N TRP A 44 -6.68 31.46 -6.31
CA TRP A 44 -6.47 32.90 -6.17
C TRP A 44 -7.49 33.54 -5.24
N PHE A 45 -8.78 33.34 -5.50
CA PHE A 45 -9.83 33.95 -4.68
C PHE A 45 -9.99 33.29 -3.32
N SER A 46 -9.81 31.96 -3.23
CA SER A 46 -10.09 31.22 -1.99
C SER A 46 -8.91 31.15 -1.03
N ILE A 47 -7.66 31.20 -1.51
CA ILE A 47 -6.47 30.99 -0.68
C ILE A 47 -5.61 32.25 -0.67
N TYR A 48 -5.20 32.74 -1.85
CA TYR A 48 -4.20 33.81 -1.91
C TYR A 48 -4.76 35.16 -1.51
N ILE A 49 -5.94 35.56 -1.99
CA ILE A 49 -6.56 36.85 -1.61
C ILE A 49 -6.78 36.98 -0.10
N PRO A 50 -7.46 36.04 0.60
CA PRO A 50 -7.64 36.17 2.05
C PRO A 50 -6.30 36.15 2.80
N LEU A 51 -5.34 35.34 2.36
CA LEU A 51 -3.98 35.34 2.92
C LEU A 51 -3.30 36.71 2.77
N ILE A 52 -3.39 37.34 1.59
CA ILE A 52 -2.83 38.67 1.33
C ILE A 52 -3.52 39.72 2.22
N ILE A 53 -4.84 39.66 2.38
CA ILE A 53 -5.58 40.59 3.25
C ILE A 53 -5.09 40.47 4.70
N VAL A 54 -4.97 39.24 5.22
CA VAL A 54 -4.46 39.01 6.58
C VAL A 54 -3.01 39.50 6.71
N ALA A 55 -2.15 39.22 5.72
CA ALA A 55 -0.77 39.68 5.73
C ALA A 55 -0.68 41.22 5.70
N ALA A 56 -1.51 41.88 4.90
CA ALA A 56 -1.58 43.34 4.84
C ALA A 56 -2.08 43.94 6.17
N LEU A 57 -3.07 43.33 6.83
CA LEU A 57 -3.54 43.76 8.15
C LEU A 57 -2.43 43.66 9.19
N ILE A 58 -1.72 42.54 9.25
CA ILE A 58 -0.58 42.35 10.16
C ILE A 58 0.50 43.39 9.91
N LEU A 59 0.86 43.62 8.64
CA LEU A 59 1.87 44.59 8.26
C LEU A 59 1.44 46.02 8.62
N SER A 60 0.17 46.38 8.40
CA SER A 60 -0.38 47.68 8.77
C SER A 60 -0.35 47.91 10.29
N ALA A 61 -0.68 46.87 11.08
CA ALA A 61 -0.61 46.92 12.53
C ALA A 61 0.84 47.11 12.99
N ALA A 62 1.79 46.34 12.43
CA ALA A 62 3.21 46.48 12.76
C ALA A 62 3.76 47.89 12.44
N VAL A 63 3.41 48.46 11.29
CA VAL A 63 3.80 49.82 10.92
C VAL A 63 3.20 50.85 11.88
N TRP A 64 1.91 50.72 12.21
CA TRP A 64 1.23 51.61 13.16
C TRP A 64 1.88 51.57 14.54
N MET A 65 2.26 50.38 15.01
CA MET A 65 2.93 50.18 16.28
C MET A 65 4.34 50.78 16.29
N LEU A 66 5.10 50.60 15.22
CA LEU A 66 6.44 51.14 15.07
C LEU A 66 6.41 52.68 15.01
N TRP A 67 5.40 53.24 14.33
CA TRP A 67 5.14 54.69 14.34
C TRP A 67 4.82 55.20 15.74
N GLY A 68 3.95 54.50 16.47
CA GLY A 68 3.58 54.85 17.85
C GLY A 68 4.75 54.80 18.82
N THR A 69 5.65 53.83 18.71
CA THR A 69 6.75 53.66 19.69
C THR A 69 8.02 54.43 19.33
N VAL A 70 8.43 54.43 18.06
CA VAL A 70 9.73 54.97 17.64
C VAL A 70 9.64 56.45 17.30
N ILE A 71 8.56 56.87 16.64
CA ILE A 71 8.46 58.22 16.06
C ILE A 71 7.78 59.20 17.01
N ASN A 72 6.86 58.73 17.86
CA ASN A 72 6.18 59.58 18.85
C ASN A 72 6.20 58.95 20.26
N PRO A 73 7.33 59.01 20.99
CA PRO A 73 7.50 58.30 22.25
C PRO A 73 6.73 58.90 23.45
N ASN A 74 6.09 60.06 23.30
CA ASN A 74 5.36 60.75 24.37
C ASN A 74 3.94 60.21 24.61
N LEU A 75 3.72 58.92 24.40
CA LEU A 75 2.39 58.31 24.57
C LEU A 75 2.18 57.88 26.02
N GLU A 76 0.97 58.12 26.52
CA GLU A 76 0.52 57.70 27.86
C GLU A 76 0.78 56.20 28.10
N ASN A 77 1.14 55.84 29.33
CA ASN A 77 1.50 54.47 29.75
C ASN A 77 0.50 53.39 29.28
N GLN A 78 -0.78 53.72 29.12
CA GLN A 78 -1.80 52.80 28.60
C GLN A 78 -1.57 52.38 27.14
N ARG A 79 -1.08 53.27 26.28
CA ARG A 79 -0.78 52.94 24.87
C ARG A 79 0.45 52.05 24.75
N VAL A 80 1.44 52.22 25.62
CA VAL A 80 2.64 51.36 25.65
C VAL A 80 2.27 49.92 25.97
N ILE A 81 1.38 49.70 26.95
CA ILE A 81 0.86 48.38 27.30
C ILE A 81 0.08 47.78 26.12
N LEU A 82 -0.75 48.58 25.45
CA LEU A 82 -1.56 48.14 24.32
C LEU A 82 -0.69 47.74 23.12
N VAL A 83 0.38 48.49 22.83
CA VAL A 83 1.38 48.14 21.83
C VAL A 83 2.09 46.84 22.21
N SER A 84 2.55 46.68 23.45
CA SER A 84 3.21 45.42 23.85
C SER A 84 2.31 44.21 23.65
N ALA A 85 1.03 44.30 24.05
CA ALA A 85 0.08 43.21 23.90
C ALA A 85 -0.26 42.90 22.44
N LEU A 86 -0.40 43.93 21.59
CA LEU A 86 -0.62 43.71 20.16
C LEU A 86 0.61 43.07 19.48
N ALA A 87 1.81 43.37 19.99
CA ALA A 87 3.07 42.86 19.42
C ALA A 87 3.18 41.37 19.69
N ASP A 88 2.91 40.97 20.93
CA ASP A 88 2.84 39.56 21.31
C ASP A 88 1.76 38.82 20.50
N LEU A 89 0.60 39.44 20.27
CA LEU A 89 -0.46 38.82 19.46
C LEU A 89 -0.04 38.63 18.00
N VAL A 90 0.66 39.60 17.40
CA VAL A 90 1.23 39.48 16.05
C VAL A 90 2.31 38.40 16.00
N ILE A 91 3.21 38.38 16.99
CA ILE A 91 4.26 37.36 17.09
C ILE A 91 3.64 35.96 17.19
N ILE A 92 2.66 35.76 18.07
CA ILE A 92 1.95 34.50 18.23
C ILE A 92 1.21 34.14 16.94
N GLY A 93 0.52 35.09 16.32
CA GLY A 93 -0.21 34.88 15.07
C GLY A 93 0.67 34.44 13.90
N VAL A 94 1.93 34.91 13.85
CA VAL A 94 2.90 34.53 12.80
C VAL A 94 3.66 33.25 13.16
N THR A 95 4.02 33.07 14.43
CA THR A 95 4.80 31.89 14.87
C THR A 95 3.97 30.62 14.93
N LEU A 96 2.69 30.70 15.33
CA LEU A 96 1.80 29.54 15.41
C LEU A 96 1.65 28.77 14.08
N PRO A 97 1.34 29.40 12.93
CA PRO A 97 1.26 28.68 11.66
C PRO A 97 2.63 28.12 11.22
N MET A 98 3.74 28.77 11.59
CA MET A 98 5.09 28.25 11.32
C MET A 98 5.36 26.97 12.14
N ILE A 99 4.97 26.96 13.42
CA ILE A 99 5.03 25.77 14.28
C ILE A 99 4.17 24.65 13.70
N VAL A 100 2.92 24.95 13.30
CA VAL A 100 2.03 23.98 12.66
C VAL A 100 2.66 23.42 11.39
N ALA A 101 3.24 24.26 10.53
CA ALA A 101 3.92 23.81 9.31
C ALA A 101 5.11 22.89 9.61
N CYS A 102 5.91 23.20 10.64
CA CYS A 102 6.99 22.34 11.10
C CYS A 102 6.49 20.99 11.65
N LEU A 103 5.31 20.95 12.27
CA LEU A 103 4.69 19.73 12.78
C LEU A 103 4.08 18.85 11.68
N ILE A 104 3.77 19.39 10.50
CA ILE A 104 3.25 18.60 9.37
C ILE A 104 4.28 17.55 8.93
N LEU A 105 5.57 17.87 8.93
CA LEU A 105 6.64 16.96 8.49
C LEU A 105 6.70 15.65 9.31
N PRO A 106 6.81 15.69 10.66
CA PRO A 106 6.82 14.47 11.46
C PRO A 106 5.48 13.72 11.41
N ILE A 107 4.35 14.44 11.35
CA ILE A 107 3.03 13.80 11.20
C ILE A 107 2.94 13.04 9.87
N ALA A 108 3.38 13.65 8.77
CA ALA A 108 3.42 13.02 7.46
C ALA A 108 4.35 11.79 7.44
N ALA A 109 5.52 11.88 8.08
CA ALA A 109 6.45 10.76 8.20
C ALA A 109 5.82 9.57 8.95
N VAL A 110 5.12 9.82 10.05
CA VAL A 110 4.39 8.77 10.80
C VAL A 110 3.25 8.18 9.98
N ALA A 111 2.52 9.02 9.24
CA ALA A 111 1.44 8.57 8.37
C ALA A 111 1.95 7.65 7.23
N LEU A 112 3.07 8.03 6.58
CA LEU A 112 3.75 7.23 5.57
C LEU A 112 4.24 5.90 6.14
N ALA A 113 4.90 5.90 7.29
CA ALA A 113 5.38 4.68 7.93
C ALA A 113 4.23 3.71 8.28
N ASN A 114 3.07 4.23 8.70
CA ASN A 114 1.89 3.42 8.96
C ASN A 114 1.24 2.89 7.67
N TYR A 115 1.25 3.68 6.59
CA TYR A 115 0.76 3.26 5.29
C TYR A 115 1.61 2.10 4.73
N ASP A 116 2.94 2.21 4.79
CA ASP A 116 3.86 1.16 4.35
C ASP A 116 3.70 -0.12 5.18
N ARG A 117 3.55 0.01 6.50
CA ARG A 117 3.24 -1.15 7.38
C ARG A 117 1.91 -1.83 7.02
N LYS A 118 0.88 -1.07 6.65
CA LYS A 118 -0.40 -1.65 6.17
C LYS A 118 -0.24 -2.37 4.83
N ARG A 119 0.62 -1.85 3.95
CA ARG A 119 0.94 -2.47 2.65
C ARG A 119 1.71 -3.79 2.82
N GLU A 120 2.62 -3.86 3.79
CA GLU A 120 3.29 -5.13 4.12
C GLU A 120 2.33 -6.16 4.72
N ARG A 121 1.44 -5.76 5.64
CA ARG A 121 0.44 -6.69 6.22
C ARG A 121 -0.49 -7.27 5.16
N THR A 122 -0.95 -6.48 4.20
CA THR A 122 -1.80 -6.96 3.09
C THR A 122 -1.06 -7.93 2.17
N ARG A 123 0.26 -7.79 2.01
CA ARG A 123 1.09 -8.76 1.28
C ARG A 123 1.27 -10.08 2.03
N ILE A 124 1.37 -10.04 3.36
CA ILE A 124 1.46 -11.26 4.20
C ILE A 124 0.12 -12.00 4.19
N GLU A 125 -1.01 -11.28 4.29
CA GLU A 125 -2.34 -11.87 4.20
C GLU A 125 -2.62 -12.56 2.86
N SER A 126 -2.11 -12.01 1.75
CA SER A 126 -2.30 -12.63 0.43
C SER A 126 -1.51 -13.94 0.28
N LEU A 127 -0.29 -14.00 0.81
CA LEU A 127 0.50 -15.23 0.92
C LEU A 127 -0.19 -16.27 1.82
N GLN A 128 -0.73 -15.82 2.96
CA GLN A 128 -1.44 -16.69 3.89
C GLN A 128 -2.72 -17.28 3.27
N ARG A 129 -3.46 -16.50 2.47
CA ARG A 129 -4.61 -17.00 1.69
C ARG A 129 -4.19 -17.99 0.61
N LEU A 130 -3.03 -17.78 -0.03
CA LEU A 130 -2.49 -18.70 -1.03
C LEU A 130 -2.14 -20.06 -0.39
N LEU A 131 -1.47 -20.02 0.77
CA LEU A 131 -1.15 -21.20 1.58
C LEU A 131 -2.42 -21.94 2.01
N TRP A 132 -3.44 -21.23 2.50
CA TRP A 132 -4.74 -21.80 2.84
C TRP A 132 -5.43 -22.49 1.65
N ARG A 133 -5.30 -21.91 0.45
CA ARG A 133 -5.87 -22.49 -0.76
C ARG A 133 -5.14 -23.78 -1.15
N VAL A 134 -3.82 -23.84 -1.01
CA VAL A 134 -3.02 -25.06 -1.22
C VAL A 134 -3.40 -26.14 -0.21
N ASP A 135 -3.51 -25.79 1.07
CA ASP A 135 -3.86 -26.73 2.14
C ASP A 135 -5.26 -27.33 1.92
N SER A 136 -6.23 -26.50 1.52
CA SER A 136 -7.57 -26.97 1.17
C SER A 136 -7.62 -27.92 -0.04
N VAL A 137 -6.64 -27.84 -0.94
CA VAL A 137 -6.49 -28.76 -2.08
C VAL A 137 -5.88 -30.08 -1.62
N PHE A 138 -4.88 -30.04 -0.73
CA PHE A 138 -4.32 -31.23 -0.10
C PHE A 138 -5.36 -31.99 0.72
N GLU A 139 -6.20 -31.29 1.48
CA GLU A 139 -7.26 -31.90 2.29
C GLU A 139 -8.29 -32.61 1.39
N LYS A 140 -8.66 -31.99 0.26
CA LYS A 140 -9.54 -32.61 -0.75
C LYS A 140 -8.90 -33.83 -1.39
N ILE A 141 -7.60 -33.81 -1.67
CA ILE A 141 -6.88 -34.95 -2.21
C ILE A 141 -6.82 -36.07 -1.16
N ARG A 142 -6.54 -35.74 0.10
CA ARG A 142 -6.52 -36.70 1.21
C ARG A 142 -7.88 -37.36 1.43
N GLN A 143 -8.97 -36.58 1.43
CA GLN A 143 -10.33 -37.12 1.50
C GLN A 143 -10.64 -38.04 0.30
N LYS A 144 -10.24 -37.64 -0.91
CA LYS A 144 -10.44 -38.47 -2.11
C LYS A 144 -9.62 -39.76 -2.07
N VAL A 145 -8.41 -39.70 -1.50
CA VAL A 145 -7.56 -40.87 -1.25
C VAL A 145 -8.18 -41.74 -0.15
N GLU A 146 -8.69 -41.18 0.94
CA GLU A 146 -9.38 -41.92 2.00
C GLU A 146 -10.70 -42.57 1.53
N GLU A 147 -11.41 -41.97 0.58
CA GLU A 147 -12.58 -42.58 -0.06
C GLU A 147 -12.20 -43.71 -1.04
N THR A 148 -11.04 -43.61 -1.69
CA THR A 148 -10.58 -44.59 -2.69
C THR A 148 -9.79 -45.75 -2.06
N THR A 149 -9.10 -45.50 -0.95
CA THR A 149 -8.30 -46.47 -0.19
C THR A 149 -9.08 -47.71 0.28
N PRO A 150 -10.31 -47.62 0.85
CA PRO A 150 -11.06 -48.79 1.30
C PRO A 150 -11.59 -49.66 0.14
N LYS A 151 -11.62 -49.15 -1.11
CA LYS A 151 -12.00 -49.93 -2.30
C LYS A 151 -10.85 -50.80 -2.82
N ILE A 152 -9.60 -50.42 -2.59
CA ILE A 152 -8.41 -51.14 -3.07
C ILE A 152 -7.81 -52.03 -1.98
N SER A 153 -7.85 -51.61 -0.71
CA SER A 153 -7.27 -52.38 0.40
C SER A 153 -8.08 -53.62 0.79
N LYS A 154 -9.41 -53.55 0.77
CA LYS A 154 -10.31 -54.67 1.09
C LYS A 154 -10.10 -55.93 0.23
N PRO A 155 -10.04 -55.87 -1.10
CA PRO A 155 -9.86 -57.09 -1.92
C PRO A 155 -8.48 -57.72 -1.74
N ILE A 156 -7.42 -56.92 -1.54
CA ILE A 156 -6.06 -57.42 -1.36
C ILE A 156 -5.91 -58.15 -0.01
N ILE A 157 -6.50 -57.60 1.06
CA ILE A 157 -6.50 -58.24 2.39
C ILE A 157 -7.31 -59.56 2.37
N GLN A 158 -8.44 -59.60 1.64
CA GLN A 158 -9.23 -60.82 1.48
C GLN A 158 -8.53 -61.89 0.63
N LEU A 159 -7.76 -61.50 -0.40
CA LEU A 159 -6.96 -62.44 -1.20
C LEU A 159 -5.83 -63.06 -0.38
N ASN A 160 -5.11 -62.24 0.40
CA ASN A 160 -4.02 -62.73 1.25
C ASN A 160 -4.53 -63.68 2.34
N SER A 161 -5.67 -63.36 2.97
CA SER A 161 -6.28 -64.25 3.98
C SER A 161 -6.81 -65.56 3.39
N ARG A 162 -7.37 -65.55 2.17
CA ARG A 162 -7.79 -66.76 1.45
C ARG A 162 -6.60 -67.66 1.07
N LEU A 163 -5.51 -67.08 0.58
CA LEU A 163 -4.28 -67.82 0.27
C LEU A 163 -3.67 -68.44 1.53
N ALA A 164 -3.66 -67.70 2.65
CA ALA A 164 -3.20 -68.22 3.93
C ALA A 164 -4.06 -69.38 4.43
N PHE A 165 -5.39 -69.32 4.26
CA PHE A 165 -6.30 -70.40 4.62
C PHE A 165 -6.08 -71.65 3.77
N ILE A 166 -5.98 -71.50 2.45
CA ILE A 166 -5.71 -72.61 1.52
C ILE A 166 -4.39 -73.30 1.86
N ARG A 167 -3.33 -72.51 2.12
CA ARG A 167 -2.02 -73.06 2.50
C ARG A 167 -2.10 -73.87 3.80
N ARG A 168 -2.82 -73.38 4.82
CA ARG A 168 -3.03 -74.09 6.08
C ARG A 168 -3.87 -75.35 5.91
N PHE A 169 -4.87 -75.31 5.04
CA PHE A 169 -5.70 -76.46 4.71
C PHE A 169 -4.89 -77.58 4.05
N PHE A 170 -4.04 -77.25 3.06
CA PHE A 170 -3.15 -78.22 2.43
C PHE A 170 -2.10 -78.78 3.40
N LEU A 171 -1.56 -77.98 4.32
CA LEU A 171 -0.64 -78.47 5.35
C LEU A 171 -1.32 -79.45 6.31
N ARG A 172 -2.57 -79.20 6.72
CA ARG A 172 -3.36 -80.14 7.53
C ARG A 172 -3.69 -81.43 6.77
N LEU A 173 -4.10 -81.32 5.50
CA LEU A 173 -4.37 -82.48 4.66
C LEU A 173 -3.14 -83.37 4.49
N LYS A 174 -1.97 -82.75 4.26
CA LYS A 174 -0.69 -83.47 4.18
C LYS A 174 -0.36 -84.19 5.48
N GLN A 175 -0.62 -83.58 6.64
CA GLN A 175 -0.42 -84.21 7.95
C GLN A 175 -1.36 -85.41 8.18
N ILE A 176 -2.60 -85.37 7.68
CA ILE A 176 -3.57 -86.46 7.83
C ILE A 176 -3.27 -87.64 6.88
N ILE A 177 -2.65 -87.38 5.73
CA ILE A 177 -2.35 -88.41 4.72
C ILE A 177 -0.99 -89.09 4.96
N ILE A 178 -0.03 -88.38 5.58
CA ILE A 178 1.35 -88.86 5.76
C ILE A 178 1.65 -89.22 7.24
N GLY A 179 0.82 -88.77 8.19
CA GLY A 179 0.87 -89.19 9.59
C GLY A 179 -0.09 -90.34 9.85
#